data_AF-A0A5D9CYN1-F1
#
_entry.id   AF-A0A5D9CYN1-F1
#
_cell.length_a   1.000
_cell.length_b   1.000
_cell.length_c   1.000
_cell.angle_alpha   90.00
_cell.angle_beta   90.00
_cell.angle_gamma   90.00
#
_symmetry.space_group_name_H-M   'P 1'
#
loop_
_entity.id
_entity.type
_entity.pdbx_description
1 polymer ?
#
loop_
_entity_poly.entity_id
_entity_poly.type
_entity_poly.pdbx_seq_one_letter_code
_entity_poly.pdbx_strand_id
1 'polypeptide(L)'
;MENASYVDIFPDADVFGRMALSFDPSTLRAARVLAGLTQEDLARLLKISVPFLRKAETTPEKVTIETLEKIKVALEEQGIVFIHENAGEGPGIRRRKPNENKPDTRSKDG
;
A
#
# COMPACT_ATOMS: atom_id res chain seq x y z
N MET A 1 0.64 -11.03 40.42
CA MET A 1 0.17 -9.63 40.30
C MET A 1 1.42 -8.79 40.44
N GLU A 2 1.91 -8.03 39.47
CA GLU A 2 1.40 -7.51 38.19
C GLU A 2 2.58 -7.53 37.19
N ASN A 3 2.28 -7.70 35.91
CA ASN A 3 3.28 -7.67 34.85
C ASN A 3 2.69 -6.90 33.67
N ALA A 4 3.21 -5.70 33.42
CA ALA A 4 3.32 -5.04 32.12
C ALA A 4 3.74 -3.58 32.34
N SER A 5 5.05 -3.34 32.30
CA SER A 5 5.59 -2.02 32.04
C SER A 5 5.13 -1.56 30.65
N TYR A 6 4.23 -0.59 30.63
CA TYR A 6 3.80 0.11 29.42
C TYR A 6 4.99 0.91 28.89
N VAL A 7 5.57 0.45 27.78
CA VAL A 7 6.65 1.16 27.10
C VAL A 7 5.98 2.14 26.13
N ASP A 8 6.22 3.43 26.32
CA ASP A 8 5.88 4.46 25.34
C ASP A 8 6.71 4.24 24.06
N ILE A 9 6.08 3.69 23.01
CA ILE A 9 6.66 3.51 21.67
C ILE A 9 6.03 4.51 20.69
N PHE A 10 6.06 5.80 21.03
CA PHE A 10 5.67 6.85 20.08
C PHE A 10 6.73 7.96 20.06
N PRO A 11 7.78 7.83 19.23
CA PRO A 11 8.72 8.90 19.01
C PRO A 11 8.20 9.84 17.91
N ASP A 12 8.28 11.13 18.23
CA ASP A 12 8.38 12.30 17.35
C ASP A 12 7.25 12.64 16.36
N ALA A 13 6.87 13.93 16.41
CA ALA A 13 5.90 14.62 15.56
C ALA A 13 6.24 14.66 14.05
N ASP A 14 7.21 13.86 13.60
CA ASP A 14 7.61 13.64 12.20
C ASP A 14 7.08 12.30 11.64
N VAL A 15 6.50 11.42 12.49
CA VAL A 15 5.87 10.16 12.04
C VAL A 15 4.60 10.44 11.22
N PHE A 16 3.80 11.43 11.60
CA PHE A 16 2.60 11.83 10.81
C PHE A 16 2.97 12.32 9.40
N GLY A 17 4.14 12.95 9.22
CA GLY A 17 4.65 13.40 7.92
C GLY A 17 5.22 12.28 7.05
N ARG A 18 5.90 11.29 7.64
CA ARG A 18 6.38 10.09 6.91
C ARG A 18 5.29 9.05 6.66
N MET A 19 4.25 9.08 7.50
CA MET A 19 3.05 8.29 7.32
C MET A 19 2.16 8.87 6.24
N ALA A 20 2.39 10.09 5.72
CA ALA A 20 1.73 10.72 4.57
C ALA A 20 1.94 10.00 3.21
N LEU A 21 2.42 8.76 3.24
CA LEU A 21 1.95 7.74 2.29
C LEU A 21 0.49 7.31 2.52
N SER A 22 -0.15 7.81 3.57
CA SER A 22 -1.22 7.17 4.33
C SER A 22 -2.50 7.10 3.53
N PHE A 23 -2.69 5.95 2.87
CA PHE A 23 -3.99 5.36 2.57
C PHE A 23 -5.07 6.37 2.20
N ASP A 24 -4.76 7.31 1.31
CA ASP A 24 -5.79 8.21 0.81
C ASP A 24 -6.89 7.32 0.19
N PRO A 25 -8.18 7.50 0.58
CA PRO A 25 -9.27 6.65 0.11
C PRO A 25 -9.31 6.51 -1.42
N SER A 26 -8.95 7.58 -2.14
CA SER A 26 -8.95 7.58 -3.60
C SER A 26 -7.75 6.80 -4.15
N THR A 27 -6.59 6.89 -3.51
CA THR A 27 -5.37 6.14 -3.86
C THR A 27 -5.55 4.65 -3.68
N LEU A 28 -6.14 4.19 -2.57
CA LEU A 28 -6.44 2.77 -2.34
C LEU A 28 -7.39 2.21 -3.41
N ARG A 29 -8.48 2.94 -3.70
CA ARG A 29 -9.45 2.56 -4.74
C ARG A 29 -8.80 2.54 -6.13
N ALA A 30 -8.01 3.56 -6.45
CA ALA A 30 -7.33 3.67 -7.72
C ALA A 30 -6.31 2.54 -7.89
N ALA A 31 -5.59 2.15 -6.83
CA ALA A 31 -4.66 1.02 -6.86
C ALA A 31 -5.38 -0.29 -7.18
N ARG A 32 -6.52 -0.55 -6.54
CA ARG A 32 -7.35 -1.72 -6.83
C ARG A 32 -7.83 -1.75 -8.28
N VAL A 33 -8.34 -0.63 -8.77
CA VAL A 33 -8.80 -0.51 -10.18
C VAL A 33 -7.63 -0.68 -11.15
N LEU A 34 -6.48 -0.09 -10.85
CA LEU A 34 -5.27 -0.21 -11.66
C LEU A 34 -4.73 -1.65 -11.67
N ALA A 35 -4.94 -2.41 -10.60
CA ALA A 35 -4.64 -3.84 -10.53
C ALA A 35 -5.66 -4.72 -11.30
N GLY A 36 -6.76 -4.13 -11.78
CA GLY A 36 -7.82 -4.87 -12.48
C GLY A 36 -8.71 -5.71 -11.55
N LEU A 37 -8.74 -5.38 -10.24
CA LEU A 37 -9.49 -6.14 -9.24
C LEU A 37 -10.85 -5.50 -8.92
N THR A 38 -11.88 -6.34 -8.75
CA THR A 38 -13.12 -5.95 -8.07
C THR A 38 -12.91 -5.87 -6.54
N GLN A 39 -13.87 -5.30 -5.80
CA GLN A 39 -13.81 -5.32 -4.33
C GLN A 39 -13.86 -6.76 -3.81
N GLU A 40 -14.66 -7.61 -4.45
CA GLU A 40 -14.79 -9.02 -4.14
C GLU A 40 -13.48 -9.77 -4.35
N ASP A 41 -12.75 -9.48 -5.44
CA ASP A 41 -11.45 -10.11 -5.70
C ASP A 41 -10.42 -9.80 -4.62
N LEU A 42 -10.25 -8.51 -4.30
CA LEU A 42 -9.28 -8.07 -3.28
C LEU A 42 -9.68 -8.56 -1.88
N ALA A 43 -10.97 -8.54 -1.55
CA ALA A 43 -11.45 -9.05 -0.28
C ALA A 43 -11.18 -10.55 -0.13
N ARG A 44 -11.35 -11.33 -1.20
CA ARG A 44 -11.00 -12.77 -1.23
C ARG A 44 -9.50 -12.99 -1.07
N LEU A 45 -8.64 -12.22 -1.76
CA LEU A 45 -7.18 -12.31 -1.62
C LEU A 45 -6.74 -12.08 -0.17
N LEU A 46 -7.34 -11.11 0.50
CA LEU A 46 -7.03 -10.72 1.87
C LEU A 46 -7.76 -11.54 2.95
N LYS A 47 -8.69 -12.42 2.56
CA LYS A 47 -9.56 -13.18 3.47
C LYS A 47 -10.36 -12.30 4.44
N ILE A 48 -10.85 -11.15 3.94
CA ILE A 48 -11.71 -10.22 4.69
C ILE A 48 -13.09 -10.12 4.03
N SER A 49 -14.06 -9.54 4.73
CA SER A 49 -15.38 -9.29 4.15
C SER A 49 -15.36 -8.08 3.21
N VAL A 50 -16.17 -8.10 2.15
CA VAL A 50 -16.32 -6.97 1.21
C VAL A 50 -16.73 -5.67 1.92
N PRO A 51 -17.66 -5.66 2.90
CA PRO A 51 -17.97 -4.46 3.67
C PRO A 51 -16.76 -3.90 4.44
N PHE A 52 -15.89 -4.76 4.96
CA PHE A 52 -14.68 -4.33 5.65
C PHE A 52 -13.64 -3.74 4.69
N LEU A 53 -13.46 -4.34 3.51
CA LEU A 53 -12.63 -3.73 2.45
C LEU A 53 -13.19 -2.37 2.03
N ARG A 54 -14.51 -2.27 1.85
CA ARG A 54 -15.17 -0.99 1.53
C ARG A 54 -14.95 0.05 2.62
N LYS A 55 -14.95 -0.34 3.89
CA LYS A 55 -14.59 0.54 5.01
C LYS A 55 -13.15 1.03 4.88
N ALA A 56 -12.20 0.17 4.57
CA ALA A 56 -10.81 0.56 4.32
C ALA A 56 -10.65 1.51 3.13
N GLU A 57 -11.44 1.32 2.06
CA GLU A 57 -11.44 2.18 0.87
C GLU A 57 -12.17 3.52 1.04
N THR A 58 -12.88 3.74 2.15
CA THR A 58 -13.71 4.94 2.38
C THR A 58 -13.34 5.70 3.63
N THR A 59 -13.01 4.99 4.71
CA THR A 59 -12.63 5.53 6.03
C THR A 59 -11.40 4.77 6.58
N PRO A 60 -10.26 4.84 5.86
CA PRO A 60 -9.03 4.15 6.26
C PRO A 60 -8.54 4.56 7.64
N GLU A 61 -8.81 5.78 8.10
CA GLU A 61 -8.51 6.25 9.46
C GLU A 61 -9.24 5.47 10.56
N LYS A 62 -10.28 4.71 10.21
CA LYS A 62 -11.03 3.82 11.12
C LYS A 62 -10.63 2.35 11.02
N VAL A 63 -9.53 2.06 10.31
CA VAL A 63 -8.99 0.72 10.09
C VAL A 63 -7.58 0.65 10.68
N THR A 64 -7.18 -0.51 11.20
CA THR A 64 -5.85 -0.67 11.80
C THR A 64 -4.75 -0.53 10.74
N ILE A 65 -3.63 0.07 11.12
CA ILE A 65 -2.46 0.25 10.24
C ILE A 65 -2.02 -1.10 9.65
N GLU A 66 -1.94 -2.15 10.47
CA GLU A 66 -1.58 -3.50 10.03
C GLU A 66 -2.50 -4.03 8.90
N THR A 67 -3.80 -3.75 8.96
CA THR A 67 -4.74 -4.16 7.91
C THR A 67 -4.49 -3.38 6.62
N LEU A 68 -4.27 -2.08 6.74
CA LEU A 68 -4.00 -1.21 5.61
C LEU A 68 -2.68 -1.61 4.92
N GLU A 69 -1.64 -1.95 5.69
CA GLU A 69 -0.39 -2.50 5.18
C GLU A 69 -0.59 -3.81 4.43
N LYS A 70 -1.40 -4.74 4.96
CA LYS A 70 -1.76 -5.98 4.24
C LYS A 70 -2.45 -5.70 2.91
N ILE A 71 -3.36 -4.72 2.88
CA ILE A 71 -4.01 -4.28 1.62
C ILE A 71 -2.97 -3.74 0.64
N LYS A 72 -2.07 -2.87 1.09
CA LYS A 72 -0.99 -2.31 0.28
C LYS A 72 -0.13 -3.42 -0.32
N VAL A 73 0.36 -4.35 0.51
CA VAL A 73 1.20 -5.46 0.08
C VAL A 73 0.48 -6.33 -0.96
N ALA A 74 -0.78 -6.70 -0.72
CA ALA A 74 -1.55 -7.50 -1.69
C ALA A 74 -1.68 -6.79 -3.05
N LEU A 75 -1.84 -5.47 -3.06
CA LEU A 75 -1.86 -4.69 -4.31
C LEU A 75 -0.48 -4.61 -4.97
N GLU A 76 0.60 -4.49 -4.19
CA GLU A 76 1.97 -4.50 -4.69
C GLU A 76 2.38 -5.85 -5.32
N GLU A 77 1.83 -6.95 -4.80
CA GLU A 77 1.93 -8.28 -5.39
C GLU A 77 1.21 -8.37 -6.75
N GLN A 78 0.14 -7.61 -6.95
CA GLN A 78 -0.53 -7.46 -8.26
C GLN A 78 0.19 -6.46 -9.20
N GLY A 79 1.42 -6.07 -8.86
CA GLY A 79 2.24 -5.21 -9.71
C GLY A 79 1.93 -3.72 -9.55
N ILE A 80 1.25 -3.31 -8.48
CA ILE A 80 1.15 -1.89 -8.12
C ILE A 80 2.43 -1.44 -7.41
N VAL A 81 2.75 -0.16 -7.53
CA VAL A 81 3.81 0.50 -6.77
C VAL A 81 3.22 1.77 -6.20
N PHE A 82 3.26 1.90 -4.87
CA PHE A 82 2.90 3.12 -4.18
C PHE A 82 4.09 4.08 -4.17
N ILE A 83 3.81 5.36 -4.40
CA ILE A 83 4.79 6.44 -4.44
C ILE A 83 4.52 7.34 -3.25
N HIS A 84 5.55 7.54 -2.44
CA HIS A 84 5.50 8.44 -1.29
C HIS A 84 5.24 9.88 -1.73
N GLU A 85 4.49 10.60 -0.90
CA GLU A 85 4.38 12.05 -0.99
C GLU A 85 5.79 12.66 -0.88
N ASN A 86 6.10 13.61 -1.75
CA ASN A 86 7.32 14.42 -1.70
C ASN A 86 6.92 15.90 -1.68
N ALA A 87 7.83 16.78 -1.28
CA ALA A 87 7.55 18.22 -1.20
C ALA A 87 7.00 18.77 -2.53
N GLY A 88 5.69 19.07 -2.56
CA GLY A 88 4.97 19.64 -3.71
C GLY A 88 4.10 18.67 -4.52
N GLU A 89 4.13 17.37 -4.23
CA GLU A 89 3.34 16.33 -4.93
C GLU A 89 2.66 15.39 -3.92
N GLY A 90 1.35 15.19 -4.07
CA GLY A 90 0.58 14.26 -3.24
C GLY A 90 0.98 12.78 -3.45
N PRO A 91 0.46 11.85 -2.61
CA PRO A 91 0.71 10.42 -2.75
C PRO A 91 0.25 9.89 -4.12
N GLY A 92 0.99 8.92 -4.66
CA GLY A 92 0.77 8.42 -6.02
C GLY A 92 0.81 6.90 -6.14
N ILE A 93 0.37 6.39 -7.30
CA ILE A 93 0.43 4.97 -7.66
C ILE A 93 0.82 4.79 -9.12
N ARG A 94 1.50 3.69 -9.43
CA ARG A 94 1.80 3.27 -10.80
C ARG A 94 1.80 1.75 -10.94
N ARG A 95 1.76 1.27 -12.19
CA ARG A 95 2.06 -0.15 -12.49
C ARG A 95 3.58 -0.36 -12.55
N ARG A 96 4.03 -1.51 -12.05
CA ARG A 96 5.38 -2.01 -12.27
C ARG A 96 5.56 -2.28 -13.77
N LYS A 97 6.72 -1.92 -14.33
CA LYS A 97 7.07 -2.31 -15.70
C LYS A 97 7.18 -3.84 -15.76
N PRO A 98 6.63 -4.52 -16.78
CA PRO A 98 6.95 -5.91 -17.03
C PRO A 98 8.43 -6.00 -17.43
N ASN A 99 9.28 -6.41 -16.47
CA ASN A 99 10.72 -6.68 -16.57
C ASN A 99 11.50 -6.12 -17.77
N GLU A 100 12.31 -5.09 -17.50
CA GLU A 100 13.56 -4.76 -18.18
C GLU A 100 14.71 -5.67 -17.67
N ASN A 101 14.44 -6.97 -17.50
CA ASN A 101 15.46 -7.98 -17.16
C ASN A 101 15.81 -8.78 -18.41
N LYS A 102 16.59 -8.16 -19.29
CA LYS A 102 17.57 -8.87 -20.11
C LYS A 102 18.90 -8.15 -19.88
N PRO A 103 19.97 -8.82 -19.39
CA PRO A 103 21.29 -8.28 -19.65
C PRO A 103 21.37 -8.11 -21.17
N ASP A 104 21.70 -6.90 -21.61
CA ASP A 104 21.92 -6.63 -23.03
C ASP A 104 23.06 -7.55 -23.48
N THR A 105 22.70 -8.61 -24.19
CA THR A 105 23.65 -9.57 -24.75
C THR A 105 24.07 -9.16 -26.15
N ARG A 106 23.78 -7.93 -26.60
CA ARG A 106 24.40 -7.31 -27.77
C ARG A 106 25.74 -6.68 -27.42
N SER A 107 26.63 -7.48 -26.88
CA SER A 107 28.07 -7.27 -26.94
C SER A 107 28.73 -8.61 -27.26
N LYS A 108 28.34 -9.18 -28.40
CA LYS A 108 29.23 -10.04 -29.18
C LYS A 108 29.38 -9.39 -30.55
N ASP A 109 30.64 -9.35 -30.97
CA ASP A 109 31.15 -9.03 -32.30
C ASP A 109 31.58 -7.57 -32.51
N GLY A 110 32.77 -7.28 -31.98
CA GLY A 110 33.71 -6.27 -32.48
C GLY A 110 35.09 -6.92 -32.60
#